data_AF-A0A3A9SIK3-F1
#
_entry.id   AF-A0A3A9SIK3-F1
#
_cell.length_a   1.000
_cell.length_b   1.000
_cell.length_c   1.000
_cell.angle_alpha   90.00
_cell.angle_beta   90.00
_cell.angle_gamma   90.00
#
_symmetry.space_group_name_H-M   'P 1'
#
loop_
_entity.id
_entity.type
_entity.pdbx_description
1 polymer ?
#
loop_
_entity_poly.entity_id
_entity_poly.type
_entity_poly.pdbx_seq_one_letter_code
_entity_poly.pdbx_strand_id
1 'polypeptide(L)'
;MRKESEKNGTMKTAEYGGYTFRKASEAEEEKFSGGMICNIYDLLQYDDFPKAYGQLVSLFGEAKYVSENLENQYEYFICATDKSGDDHVLCAYSGPTGPALSGYDADEGLVQALLTLIREAVPADYDYEGYYMDGPCKVFMGVKDGKPYMREEELALSQEEFTELYKKLYGLS
;
A
#
# COMPACT_ATOMS: atom_id res chain seq x y z
N MET A 1 -22.00 1.42 -35.72
CA MET A 1 -21.44 2.45 -34.81
C MET A 1 -21.96 2.17 -33.41
N ARG A 2 -21.19 1.44 -32.60
CA ARG A 2 -21.47 1.28 -31.17
C ARG A 2 -20.69 2.37 -30.44
N LYS A 3 -21.41 3.23 -29.72
CA LYS A 3 -20.82 4.15 -28.75
C LYS A 3 -20.32 3.28 -27.59
N GLU A 4 -19.03 3.35 -27.31
CA GLU A 4 -18.48 2.85 -26.05
C GLU A 4 -19.00 3.77 -24.94
N SER A 5 -19.80 3.20 -24.05
CA SER A 5 -20.27 3.84 -22.83
C SER A 5 -19.17 3.74 -21.77
N GLU A 6 -18.86 4.87 -21.16
CA GLU A 6 -18.02 5.04 -19.97
C GLU A 6 -18.26 3.95 -18.93
N LYS A 7 -17.19 3.30 -18.47
CA LYS A 7 -17.21 2.43 -17.29
C LYS A 7 -17.29 3.31 -16.04
N ASN A 8 -18.50 3.70 -15.66
CA ASN A 8 -18.77 4.12 -14.28
C ASN A 8 -18.81 2.85 -13.42
N GLY A 9 -17.62 2.37 -13.03
CA GLY A 9 -17.48 1.37 -11.97
C GLY A 9 -17.79 2.03 -10.64
N THR A 10 -18.85 1.59 -9.97
CA THR A 10 -19.14 2.01 -8.59
C THR A 10 -17.90 1.77 -7.74
N MET A 11 -17.32 2.84 -7.19
CA MET A 11 -16.18 2.74 -6.29
C MET A 11 -16.58 1.91 -5.07
N LYS A 12 -15.75 0.92 -4.70
CA LYS A 12 -15.96 0.19 -3.45
C LYS A 12 -15.79 1.18 -2.30
N THR A 13 -16.81 1.24 -1.46
CA THR A 13 -16.82 2.03 -0.24
C THR A 13 -16.87 1.07 0.94
N ALA A 14 -16.04 1.33 1.94
CA ALA A 14 -16.00 0.61 3.20
C ALA A 14 -16.39 1.56 4.34
N GLU A 15 -17.09 1.05 5.34
CA GLU A 15 -17.56 1.82 6.49
C GLU A 15 -17.03 1.19 7.78
N TYR A 16 -16.56 2.00 8.71
CA TYR A 16 -16.13 1.53 10.02
C TYR A 16 -16.21 2.66 11.06
N GLY A 17 -16.80 2.39 12.22
CA GLY A 17 -16.82 3.36 13.34
C GLY A 17 -17.52 4.70 13.06
N GLY A 18 -18.39 4.76 12.05
CA GLY A 18 -19.05 5.99 11.59
C GLY A 18 -18.21 6.81 10.60
N TYR A 19 -17.09 6.27 10.12
CA TYR A 19 -16.26 6.83 9.06
C TYR A 19 -16.48 6.04 7.76
N THR A 20 -16.25 6.70 6.63
CA THR A 20 -16.36 6.09 5.30
C THR A 20 -15.02 6.15 4.58
N PHE A 21 -14.64 5.08 3.90
CA PHE A 21 -13.35 4.95 3.22
C PHE A 21 -13.56 4.44 1.80
N ARG A 22 -12.87 5.06 0.84
CA ARG A 22 -12.84 4.62 -0.55
C ARG A 22 -11.48 4.95 -1.16
N LYS A 23 -11.18 4.31 -2.29
CA LYS A 23 -10.06 4.77 -3.12
C LYS A 23 -10.28 6.25 -3.47
N ALA A 24 -9.22 7.06 -3.44
CA ALA A 24 -9.27 8.43 -3.91
C ALA A 24 -9.37 8.45 -5.44
N SER A 25 -10.00 9.48 -5.99
CA SER A 25 -9.92 9.81 -7.41
C SER A 25 -8.64 10.58 -7.70
N GLU A 26 -8.16 10.57 -8.95
CA GLU A 26 -6.93 11.28 -9.35
C GLU A 26 -6.91 12.76 -8.89
N ALA A 27 -8.04 13.46 -9.01
CA ALA A 27 -8.17 14.86 -8.58
C ALA A 27 -8.09 15.05 -7.05
N GLU A 28 -8.37 14.01 -6.27
CA GLU A 28 -8.19 14.01 -4.81
C GLU A 28 -6.75 13.65 -4.44
N GLU A 29 -6.11 12.75 -5.19
CA GLU A 29 -4.69 12.41 -5.02
C GLU A 29 -3.80 13.65 -5.21
N GLU A 30 -4.11 14.52 -6.17
CA GLU A 30 -3.37 15.78 -6.38
C GLU A 30 -3.41 16.74 -5.18
N LYS A 31 -4.41 16.58 -4.30
CA LYS A 31 -4.53 17.38 -3.07
C LYS A 31 -3.77 16.76 -1.90
N PHE A 32 -3.28 15.52 -2.06
CA PHE A 32 -2.56 14.84 -1.01
C PHE A 32 -1.30 15.61 -0.63
N SER A 33 -1.14 15.81 0.67
CA SER A 33 0.12 16.17 1.29
C SER A 33 0.19 15.45 2.62
N GLY A 34 1.37 14.98 3.02
CA GLY A 34 1.45 14.17 4.23
C GLY A 34 2.86 13.82 4.64
N GLY A 35 3.05 13.70 5.95
CA GLY A 35 4.15 12.94 6.55
C GLY A 35 3.64 11.57 6.99
N MET A 36 4.56 10.68 7.38
CA MET A 36 4.16 9.41 8.02
C MET A 36 3.40 9.70 9.32
N ILE A 37 2.23 9.09 9.46
CA ILE A 37 1.41 9.14 10.67
C ILE A 37 1.77 7.94 11.57
N CYS A 38 1.66 6.73 11.02
CA CYS A 38 1.88 5.49 11.77
C CYS A 38 2.11 4.30 10.83
N ASN A 39 2.62 3.19 11.38
CA ASN A 39 2.72 1.93 10.65
C ASN A 39 1.39 1.16 10.68
N ILE A 40 1.07 0.46 9.59
CA ILE A 40 -0.11 -0.41 9.50
C ILE A 40 0.09 -1.66 10.36
N TYR A 41 1.30 -2.19 10.48
CA TYR A 41 1.66 -3.23 11.44
C TYR A 41 2.83 -2.75 12.29
N ASP A 42 2.97 -3.26 13.52
CA ASP A 42 4.15 -2.95 14.33
C ASP A 42 5.41 -3.48 13.62
N LEU A 43 6.55 -2.79 13.76
CA LEU A 43 7.83 -3.23 13.21
C LEU A 43 8.25 -4.61 13.73
N LEU A 44 7.78 -4.99 14.92
CA LEU A 44 8.00 -6.31 15.50
C LEU A 44 7.10 -7.41 14.89
N GLN A 45 6.14 -7.04 14.03
CA GLN A 45 5.20 -7.93 13.33
C GLN A 45 5.54 -8.07 11.84
N TYR A 46 6.84 -8.16 11.54
CA TYR A 46 7.34 -8.27 10.16
C TYR A 46 6.65 -9.38 9.33
N ASP A 47 6.33 -10.52 9.95
CA ASP A 47 5.62 -11.63 9.29
C ASP A 47 4.22 -11.25 8.77
N ASP A 48 3.62 -10.19 9.33
CA ASP A 48 2.30 -9.69 8.91
C ASP A 48 2.39 -8.59 7.85
N PHE A 49 3.58 -8.07 7.51
CA PHE A 49 3.73 -7.03 6.51
C PHE A 49 3.10 -7.39 5.15
N PRO A 50 3.25 -8.62 4.62
CA PRO A 50 2.58 -9.01 3.38
C PRO A 50 1.05 -8.91 3.47
N LYS A 51 0.44 -9.07 4.65
CA LYS A 51 -1.03 -8.97 4.78
C LYS A 51 -1.54 -7.59 4.40
N ALA A 52 -0.78 -6.53 4.71
CA ALA A 52 -1.23 -5.15 4.49
C ALA A 52 -1.62 -4.91 3.02
N TYR A 53 -0.79 -5.36 2.08
CA TYR A 53 -1.09 -5.20 0.65
C TYR A 53 -2.34 -5.99 0.24
N GLY A 54 -2.42 -7.27 0.61
CA GLY A 54 -3.61 -8.10 0.32
C GLY A 54 -4.89 -7.53 0.92
N GLN A 55 -4.84 -6.96 2.12
CA GLN A 55 -5.97 -6.30 2.79
C GLN A 55 -6.43 -5.05 2.04
N LEU A 56 -5.47 -4.21 1.63
CA LEU A 56 -5.74 -3.03 0.81
C LEU A 56 -6.35 -3.42 -0.54
N VAL A 57 -5.87 -4.51 -1.17
CA VAL A 57 -6.45 -5.05 -2.41
C VAL A 57 -7.90 -5.49 -2.22
N SER A 58 -8.21 -6.20 -1.14
CA SER A 58 -9.58 -6.62 -0.83
C SER A 58 -10.54 -5.44 -0.66
N LEU A 59 -10.10 -4.41 0.08
CA LEU A 59 -10.90 -3.23 0.42
C LEU A 59 -11.05 -2.26 -0.76
N PHE A 60 -9.94 -1.92 -1.41
CA PHE A 60 -9.84 -0.77 -2.32
C PHE A 60 -9.45 -1.13 -3.75
N GLY A 61 -9.17 -2.40 -4.03
CA GLY A 61 -8.76 -2.89 -5.36
C GLY A 61 -7.28 -2.65 -5.64
N GLU A 62 -6.93 -2.46 -6.90
CA GLU A 62 -5.52 -2.29 -7.31
C GLU A 62 -4.91 -1.01 -6.73
N ALA A 63 -3.61 -1.07 -6.40
CA ALA A 63 -2.81 0.08 -6.01
C ALA A 63 -2.70 1.10 -7.15
N LYS A 64 -2.19 2.30 -6.84
CA LYS A 64 -1.76 3.26 -7.87
C LYS A 64 -0.60 2.69 -8.69
N TYR A 65 0.35 2.07 -8.01
CA TYR A 65 1.41 1.29 -8.61
C TYR A 65 1.86 0.18 -7.66
N VAL A 66 2.59 -0.78 -8.23
CA VAL A 66 3.40 -1.76 -7.51
C VAL A 66 4.78 -1.76 -8.17
N SER A 67 5.85 -1.76 -7.38
CA SER A 67 7.23 -1.71 -7.90
C SER A 67 8.07 -2.88 -7.42
N GLU A 68 9.13 -3.21 -8.15
CA GLU A 68 10.11 -4.23 -7.75
C GLU A 68 11.02 -3.77 -6.59
N ASN A 69 10.93 -2.51 -6.15
CA ASN A 69 11.68 -2.01 -5.01
C ASN A 69 10.81 -2.20 -3.74
N LEU A 70 11.22 -3.09 -2.83
CA LEU A 70 10.46 -3.36 -1.60
C LEU A 70 10.36 -2.11 -0.69
N GLU A 71 11.37 -1.23 -0.75
CA GLU A 71 11.40 0.03 -0.02
C GLU A 71 10.48 1.10 -0.64
N ASN A 72 9.82 0.77 -1.76
CA ASN A 72 8.78 1.54 -2.40
C ASN A 72 7.76 0.62 -3.08
N GLN A 73 7.21 -0.34 -2.34
CA GLN A 73 6.55 -1.50 -2.92
C GLN A 73 5.23 -1.13 -3.61
N TYR A 74 4.38 -0.33 -2.96
CA TYR A 74 3.07 0.05 -3.46
C TYR A 74 2.61 1.37 -2.84
N GLU A 75 1.60 1.97 -3.47
CA GLU A 75 0.95 3.20 -2.98
C GLU A 75 -0.56 3.17 -3.22
N TYR A 76 -1.34 3.56 -2.21
CA TYR A 76 -2.79 3.75 -2.27
C TYR A 76 -3.14 5.12 -1.74
N PHE A 77 -3.95 5.87 -2.48
CA PHE A 77 -4.64 7.03 -1.93
C PHE A 77 -6.06 6.65 -1.54
N ILE A 78 -6.42 6.98 -0.31
CA ILE A 78 -7.69 6.65 0.33
C ILE A 78 -8.36 7.96 0.70
N CYS A 79 -9.54 8.21 0.14
CA CYS A 79 -10.41 9.27 0.61
C CYS A 79 -11.22 8.73 1.80
N ALA A 80 -11.05 9.39 2.94
CA ALA A 80 -11.69 9.08 4.20
C ALA A 80 -12.63 10.23 4.57
N THR A 81 -13.93 9.95 4.62
CA THR A 81 -14.95 10.90 5.05
C THR A 81 -15.18 10.74 6.55
N ASP A 82 -15.04 11.83 7.29
CA ASP A 82 -15.27 11.84 8.73
C ASP A 82 -16.75 11.91 9.12
N LYS A 83 -17.02 11.90 10.43
CA LYS A 83 -18.39 11.92 10.99
C LYS A 83 -19.14 13.23 10.73
N SER A 84 -18.42 14.31 10.42
CA SER A 84 -18.98 15.60 10.04
C SER A 84 -19.28 15.67 8.54
N GLY A 85 -18.77 14.71 7.77
CA GLY A 85 -18.89 14.67 6.31
C GLY A 85 -17.71 15.33 5.59
N ASP A 86 -16.63 15.68 6.30
CA ASP A 86 -15.45 16.27 5.69
C ASP A 86 -14.51 15.17 5.15
N ASP A 87 -13.96 15.40 3.95
CA ASP A 87 -13.09 14.45 3.26
C ASP A 87 -11.62 14.73 3.53
N HIS A 88 -10.89 13.66 3.90
CA HIS A 88 -9.46 13.65 4.16
C HIS A 88 -8.79 12.66 3.21
N VAL A 89 -7.66 13.02 2.60
CA VAL A 89 -6.91 12.11 1.73
C VAL A 89 -5.72 11.56 2.51
N LEU A 90 -5.72 10.25 2.73
CA LEU A 90 -4.63 9.50 3.34
C LEU A 90 -3.91 8.68 2.28
N CYS A 91 -2.63 8.40 2.51
CA CYS A 91 -1.86 7.48 1.67
C CYS A 91 -1.43 6.25 2.48
N ALA A 92 -1.78 5.06 1.99
CA ALA A 92 -1.28 3.80 2.50
C ALA A 92 -0.19 3.28 1.54
N TYR A 93 1.02 3.10 2.05
CA TYR A 93 2.17 2.73 1.24
C TYR A 93 3.03 1.69 1.98
N SER A 94 3.97 1.06 1.30
CA SER A 94 5.03 0.28 1.97
C SER A 94 6.39 0.83 1.58
N GLY A 95 7.10 1.34 2.59
CA GLY A 95 8.41 2.00 2.46
C GLY A 95 9.55 1.17 3.07
N PRO A 96 10.71 1.80 3.36
CA PRO A 96 11.86 1.12 3.96
C PRO A 96 11.57 0.46 5.30
N THR A 97 10.62 1.00 6.07
CA THR A 97 10.19 0.47 7.37
C THR A 97 8.90 -0.35 7.28
N GLY A 98 8.50 -0.75 6.08
CA GLY A 98 7.29 -1.53 5.82
C GLY A 98 6.01 -0.72 5.64
N PRO A 99 4.84 -1.37 5.75
CA PRO A 99 3.53 -0.77 5.51
C PRO A 99 3.17 0.35 6.49
N ALA A 100 2.79 1.52 5.97
CA ALA A 100 2.48 2.71 6.75
C ALA A 100 1.33 3.52 6.18
N LEU A 101 0.78 4.40 7.02
CA LEU A 101 -0.16 5.46 6.65
C LEU A 101 0.55 6.82 6.73
N SER A 102 0.29 7.67 5.74
CA SER A 102 0.70 9.07 5.71
C SER A 102 -0.49 9.99 5.42
N GLY A 103 -0.35 11.25 5.80
CA GLY A 103 -1.36 12.29 5.64
C GLY A 103 -1.10 13.47 6.58
N TYR A 104 -1.95 14.48 6.50
CA TYR A 104 -2.02 15.60 7.44
C TYR A 104 -3.46 15.82 7.89
N ASP A 105 -3.61 16.46 9.05
CA ASP A 105 -4.89 16.96 9.59
C ASP A 105 -6.01 15.92 9.76
N ALA A 106 -5.68 14.63 9.71
CA ALA A 106 -6.62 13.55 9.98
C ALA A 106 -6.82 13.34 11.49
N ASP A 107 -8.09 13.26 11.90
CA ASP A 107 -8.50 12.89 13.26
C ASP A 107 -7.91 11.54 13.67
N GLU A 108 -7.42 11.43 14.92
CA GLU A 108 -6.85 10.19 15.45
C GLU A 108 -7.87 9.04 15.40
N GLY A 109 -9.15 9.33 15.68
CA GLY A 109 -10.23 8.35 15.60
C GLY A 109 -10.43 7.80 14.18
N LEU A 110 -10.34 8.67 13.16
CA LEU A 110 -10.40 8.26 11.75
C LEU A 110 -9.22 7.36 11.37
N VAL A 111 -8.01 7.72 11.78
CA VAL A 111 -6.79 6.92 11.51
C VAL A 111 -6.91 5.55 12.17
N GLN A 112 -7.33 5.48 13.43
CA GLN A 112 -7.53 4.20 14.13
C GLN A 112 -8.63 3.35 13.51
N ALA A 113 -9.72 3.99 13.04
CA ALA A 113 -10.78 3.31 12.31
C ALA A 113 -10.27 2.67 11.00
N LEU A 114 -9.46 3.40 10.22
CA LEU A 114 -8.86 2.88 8.99
C LEU A 114 -7.89 1.74 9.28
N LEU A 115 -7.01 1.89 10.27
CA LEU A 115 -6.08 0.82 10.67
C LEU A 115 -6.81 -0.45 11.06
N THR A 116 -7.87 -0.33 11.85
CA THR A 116 -8.66 -1.48 12.30
C THR A 116 -9.35 -2.13 11.11
N LEU A 117 -9.99 -1.34 10.24
CA LEU A 117 -10.62 -1.82 9.02
C LEU A 117 -9.64 -2.59 8.13
N ILE A 118 -8.42 -2.07 7.91
CA ILE A 118 -7.38 -2.75 7.13
C ILE A 118 -7.01 -4.09 7.80
N ARG A 119 -6.68 -4.06 9.10
CA ARG A 119 -6.19 -5.24 9.84
C ARG A 119 -7.25 -6.34 9.96
N GLU A 120 -8.53 -6.00 10.01
CA GLU A 120 -9.65 -6.95 10.10
C GLU A 120 -10.10 -7.50 8.73
N ALA A 121 -9.70 -6.87 7.63
CA ALA A 121 -10.03 -7.35 6.30
C ALA A 121 -9.39 -8.71 6.02
N VAL A 122 -10.12 -9.58 5.33
CA VAL A 122 -9.56 -10.81 4.75
C VAL A 122 -8.64 -10.39 3.60
N PRO A 123 -7.32 -10.68 3.66
CA PRO A 123 -6.41 -10.30 2.59
C PRO A 123 -6.72 -11.06 1.31
N ALA A 124 -6.65 -10.37 0.18
CA ALA A 124 -6.63 -10.99 -1.14
C ALA A 124 -5.30 -11.72 -1.34
N ASP A 125 -5.36 -12.85 -2.03
CA ASP A 125 -4.17 -13.59 -2.43
C ASP A 125 -3.40 -12.81 -3.49
N TYR A 126 -2.08 -12.77 -3.33
CA TYR A 126 -1.16 -12.19 -4.30
C TYR A 126 0.23 -12.78 -4.12
N ASP A 127 1.01 -12.72 -5.19
CA ASP A 127 2.43 -13.04 -5.19
C ASP A 127 3.23 -11.79 -5.58
N TYR A 128 4.33 -11.56 -4.89
CA TYR A 128 5.25 -10.45 -5.12
C TYR A 128 6.69 -10.97 -5.26
N GLU A 129 7.39 -10.42 -6.24
CA GLU A 129 8.81 -10.61 -6.46
C GLU A 129 9.46 -9.24 -6.60
N GLY A 130 10.48 -8.97 -5.79
CA GLY A 130 11.18 -7.69 -5.78
C GLY A 130 12.52 -7.76 -5.06
N TYR A 131 13.01 -6.60 -4.66
CA TYR A 131 14.38 -6.41 -4.19
C TYR A 131 14.41 -5.51 -2.96
N TYR A 132 15.25 -5.86 -1.98
CA TYR A 132 15.54 -5.05 -0.79
C TYR A 132 17.03 -4.75 -0.75
N MET A 133 17.40 -3.47 -0.90
CA MET A 133 18.79 -3.10 -1.21
C MET A 133 19.65 -2.84 0.03
N ASP A 134 19.04 -2.58 1.19
CA ASP A 134 19.75 -2.59 2.48
C ASP A 134 20.29 -3.99 2.84
N GLY A 135 19.52 -5.04 2.51
CA GLY A 135 19.82 -6.46 2.75
C GLY A 135 20.47 -7.19 1.58
N PRO A 136 21.00 -6.46 0.59
CA PRO A 136 21.01 -6.80 -0.86
C PRO A 136 20.41 -8.18 -1.20
N CYS A 137 19.09 -8.31 -1.10
CA CYS A 137 18.40 -9.57 -1.33
C CYS A 137 17.25 -9.42 -2.33
N LYS A 138 16.93 -10.53 -2.98
CA LYS A 138 15.68 -10.72 -3.70
C LYS A 138 14.64 -11.23 -2.74
N VAL A 139 13.45 -10.64 -2.77
CA VAL A 139 12.35 -10.97 -1.86
C VAL A 139 11.21 -11.59 -2.65
N PHE A 140 10.69 -12.70 -2.14
CA PHE A 140 9.45 -13.30 -2.60
C PHE A 140 8.48 -13.33 -1.43
N MET A 141 7.35 -12.66 -1.56
CA MET A 141 6.36 -12.59 -0.50
C MET A 141 4.96 -12.49 -1.06
N GLY A 142 3.97 -12.69 -0.21
CA GLY A 142 2.59 -12.62 -0.65
C GLY A 142 1.63 -13.09 0.41
N VAL A 143 0.39 -13.28 -0.03
CA VAL A 143 -0.65 -13.93 0.75
C VAL A 143 -1.20 -15.08 -0.07
N LYS A 144 -1.39 -16.23 0.60
CA LYS A 144 -2.03 -17.40 0.03
C LYS A 144 -3.01 -18.01 1.02
N ASP A 145 -4.26 -18.19 0.61
CA ASP A 145 -5.34 -18.69 1.46
C ASP A 145 -5.43 -17.93 2.80
N GLY A 146 -5.26 -16.60 2.74
CA GLY A 146 -5.28 -15.71 3.90
C GLY A 146 -4.04 -15.75 4.80
N LYS A 147 -3.00 -16.51 4.43
CA LYS A 147 -1.76 -16.64 5.20
C LYS A 147 -0.62 -15.90 4.49
N PRO A 148 0.11 -15.01 5.19
CA PRO A 148 1.28 -14.37 4.61
C PRO A 148 2.40 -15.41 4.45
N TYR A 149 3.22 -15.20 3.44
CA TYR A 149 4.48 -15.90 3.29
C TYR A 149 5.56 -14.91 2.85
N MET A 150 6.80 -15.22 3.21
CA MET A 150 7.95 -14.44 2.79
C MET A 150 9.19 -15.32 2.79
N ARG A 151 10.07 -15.08 1.82
CA ARG A 151 11.42 -15.63 1.76
C ARG A 151 12.35 -14.62 1.08
N GLU A 152 13.60 -14.69 1.45
CA GLU A 152 14.66 -13.86 0.88
C GLU A 152 15.75 -14.74 0.30
N GLU A 153 16.34 -14.30 -0.80
CA GLU A 153 17.49 -14.93 -1.44
C GLU A 153 18.58 -13.86 -1.62
N GLU A 154 19.77 -14.12 -1.09
CA GLU A 154 20.91 -13.21 -1.23
C GLU A 154 21.26 -12.98 -2.71
N LEU A 155 21.55 -11.73 -3.08
CA LEU A 155 21.95 -11.40 -4.43
C LEU A 155 23.42 -11.75 -4.67
N ALA A 156 23.66 -12.77 -5.48
CA ALA A 156 24.98 -13.08 -6.00
C ALA A 156 25.30 -12.25 -7.26
N LEU A 157 25.47 -10.94 -7.09
CA LEU A 157 25.77 -10.00 -8.18
C LEU A 157 27.19 -9.46 -8.08
N SER A 158 27.80 -9.18 -9.22
CA SER A 158 29.00 -8.33 -9.29
C SER A 158 28.67 -6.89 -8.89
N GLN A 159 29.69 -6.09 -8.58
CA GLN A 159 29.51 -4.67 -8.24
C GLN A 159 28.85 -3.87 -9.37
N GLU A 160 29.15 -4.20 -10.63
CA GLU A 160 28.55 -3.55 -11.80
C GLU A 160 27.06 -3.89 -11.89
N GLU A 161 26.71 -5.17 -11.79
CA GLU A 161 25.31 -5.63 -11.80
C GLU A 161 24.51 -5.04 -10.64
N PHE A 162 25.09 -4.98 -9.44
CA PHE A 162 24.45 -4.34 -8.28
C PHE A 162 24.19 -2.85 -8.53
N THR A 163 25.16 -2.15 -9.12
CA THR A 163 25.05 -0.70 -9.40
C THR A 163 23.95 -0.42 -10.42
N GLU A 164 23.85 -1.24 -11.48
CA GLU A 164 22.80 -1.10 -12.48
C GLU A 164 21.42 -1.47 -11.93
N LEU A 165 21.33 -2.49 -11.08
CA LEU A 165 20.09 -2.83 -10.38
C LEU A 165 19.65 -1.67 -9.46
N TYR A 166 20.58 -1.13 -8.66
CA TYR A 166 20.30 -0.01 -7.76
C TYR A 166 19.80 1.22 -8.55
N LYS A 167 20.48 1.59 -9.64
CA LYS A 167 20.05 2.69 -10.52
C LYS A 167 18.64 2.48 -11.07
N LYS A 168 18.34 1.26 -11.53
CA LYS A 168 16.99 0.90 -12.01
C LYS A 168 15.94 1.10 -10.92
N LEU A 169 16.17 0.58 -9.71
CA LEU A 169 15.20 0.58 -8.62
C LEU A 169 14.91 1.97 -8.04
N TYR A 170 15.89 2.88 -8.09
CA TYR A 170 15.76 4.24 -7.56
C TYR A 170 15.64 5.31 -8.66
N GLY A 171 15.52 4.91 -9.93
CA GLY A 171 15.37 5.85 -11.05
C GLY A 171 16.57 6.78 -11.24
N LEU A 172 17.79 6.32 -10.92
CA LEU A 172 19.01 7.10 -11.06
C LEU A 172 19.57 6.89 -12.48
N SER A 173 19.73 7.98 -13.22
CA SER A 173 20.35 7.99 -14.56
C SER A 173 21.86 8.16 -14.50
#